data_AF-A0A1C6SR94-F1
#
_entry.id   AF-A0A1C6SR94-F1
#
_cell.length_a   1.000
_cell.length_b   1.000
_cell.length_c   1.000
_cell.angle_alpha   90.00
_cell.angle_beta   90.00
_cell.angle_gamma   90.00
#
_symmetry.space_group_name_H-M   'P 1'
#
loop_
_entity.id
_entity.type
_entity.pdbx_description
1 polymer ?
#
loop_
_entity_poly.entity_id
_entity_poly.type
_entity_poly.pdbx_seq_one_letter_code
_entity_poly.pdbx_strand_id
1 'polypeptide(L)'
;MANDRLTTQAGEARLDAYLGDLAARLRGPRRRREQILAELRDGLHHAVTDRTAAGLPHGEAVAAAIAQFGTPQAVAEAFAGELATAYARRTIAWYIATGPLVGIWWLLLLQPHPWRTGLVALLAAIPVIPLIIIAIATAAGAFATTGRLMRWLPEATPHHALAATTTIAALALAGDLTVLASYLRSDIPAHSLATFAVAASLTRIACSLVTMRHATAMSTSQPS
;
A
#
# COMPACT_ATOMS: atom_id res chain seq x y z
N MET A 1 -50.35 -3.12 -5.18
CA MET A 1 -49.49 -2.22 -4.37
C MET A 1 -48.72 -2.95 -3.27
N ALA A 2 -49.33 -3.82 -2.46
CA ALA A 2 -48.59 -4.54 -1.40
C ALA A 2 -47.53 -5.53 -1.94
N ASN A 3 -47.84 -6.27 -3.01
CA ASN A 3 -46.93 -7.27 -3.59
C ASN A 3 -45.67 -6.62 -4.21
N ASP A 4 -45.84 -5.47 -4.86
CA ASP A 4 -44.77 -4.72 -5.51
C ASP A 4 -43.73 -4.19 -4.49
N ARG A 5 -44.20 -3.66 -3.35
CA ARG A 5 -43.31 -3.24 -2.25
C ARG A 5 -42.50 -4.39 -1.65
N LEU A 6 -43.11 -5.57 -1.51
CA LEU A 6 -42.42 -6.76 -1.01
C LEU A 6 -41.33 -7.22 -1.98
N THR A 7 -41.60 -7.19 -3.29
CA THR A 7 -40.59 -7.53 -4.30
C THR A 7 -39.45 -6.52 -4.36
N THR A 8 -39.72 -5.24 -4.14
CA THR A 8 -38.69 -4.20 -4.07
C THR A 8 -37.80 -4.39 -2.84
N GLN A 9 -38.39 -4.54 -1.66
CA GLN A 9 -37.63 -4.74 -0.42
C GLN A 9 -36.79 -6.03 -0.46
N ALA A 10 -37.32 -7.12 -1.00
CA ALA A 10 -36.57 -8.36 -1.17
C ALA A 10 -35.43 -8.23 -2.19
N GLY A 11 -35.62 -7.41 -3.24
CA GLY A 11 -34.59 -7.07 -4.22
C GLY A 11 -33.45 -6.28 -3.58
N GLU A 12 -33.77 -5.20 -2.86
CA GLU A 12 -32.77 -4.38 -2.15
C GLU A 12 -31.97 -5.21 -1.14
N ALA A 13 -32.63 -6.04 -0.34
CA ALA A 13 -31.94 -6.93 0.61
C ALA A 13 -30.97 -7.90 -0.08
N ARG A 14 -31.32 -8.40 -1.28
CA ARG A 14 -30.44 -9.28 -2.06
C ARG A 14 -29.25 -8.51 -2.65
N LEU A 15 -29.46 -7.27 -3.10
CA LEU A 15 -28.39 -6.40 -3.58
C LEU A 15 -27.40 -6.05 -2.47
N ASP A 16 -27.91 -5.72 -1.28
CA ASP A 16 -27.08 -5.41 -0.12
C ASP A 16 -26.29 -6.63 0.36
N ALA A 17 -26.91 -7.82 0.36
CA ALA A 17 -26.21 -9.07 0.67
C ALA A 17 -25.07 -9.34 -0.34
N TYR A 18 -25.32 -9.15 -1.63
CA TYR A 18 -24.31 -9.29 -2.67
C TYR A 18 -23.12 -8.34 -2.47
N LEU A 19 -23.39 -7.05 -2.20
CA LEU A 19 -22.35 -6.06 -1.93
C LEU A 19 -21.62 -6.33 -0.62
N GLY A 20 -22.30 -6.84 0.41
CA GLY A 20 -21.71 -7.25 1.67
C GLY A 20 -20.73 -8.42 1.50
N ASP A 21 -21.12 -9.45 0.77
CA ASP A 21 -20.27 -10.59 0.44
C ASP A 21 -19.05 -10.16 -0.38
N LEU A 22 -19.24 -9.25 -1.34
CA LEU A 22 -18.14 -8.70 -2.12
C LEU A 22 -17.19 -7.88 -1.24
N ALA A 23 -17.73 -7.03 -0.37
CA ALA A 23 -16.95 -6.22 0.55
C ALA A 23 -16.08 -7.09 1.47
N ALA A 24 -16.59 -8.22 1.95
CA ALA A 24 -15.85 -9.16 2.78
C ALA A 24 -14.68 -9.83 2.04
N ARG A 25 -14.77 -9.96 0.71
CA ARG A 25 -13.76 -10.62 -0.14
C ARG A 25 -12.69 -9.65 -0.66
N LEU A 26 -13.02 -8.38 -0.86
CA LEU A 26 -12.07 -7.38 -1.33
C LEU A 26 -10.95 -7.14 -0.30
N ARG A 27 -9.70 -7.37 -0.70
CA ARG A 27 -8.50 -7.10 0.13
C ARG A 27 -7.71 -5.93 -0.45
N GLY A 28 -7.36 -4.97 0.41
CA GLY A 28 -6.55 -3.82 -0.01
C GLY A 28 -6.86 -2.54 0.76
N PRO A 29 -6.33 -1.40 0.30
CA PRO A 29 -6.51 -0.11 0.96
C PRO A 29 -7.98 0.27 1.10
N ARG A 30 -8.41 0.63 2.33
CA ARG A 30 -9.81 0.92 2.67
C ARG A 30 -10.48 1.90 1.70
N ARG A 31 -9.84 3.04 1.41
CA ARG A 31 -10.37 4.07 0.51
C ARG A 31 -10.60 3.57 -0.92
N ARG A 32 -9.72 2.69 -1.44
CA ARG A 32 -9.88 2.13 -2.79
C ARG A 32 -10.99 1.07 -2.82
N ARG A 33 -11.12 0.26 -1.77
CA ARG A 33 -12.24 -0.68 -1.60
C ARG A 33 -13.58 0.04 -1.56
N GLU A 34 -13.69 1.11 -0.78
CA GLU A 34 -14.91 1.94 -0.68
C GLU A 34 -15.27 2.55 -2.04
N GLN A 35 -14.28 3.03 -2.80
CA GLN A 35 -14.51 3.54 -4.15
C GLN A 35 -15.03 2.45 -5.11
N ILE A 36 -14.40 1.27 -5.14
CA ILE A 36 -14.83 0.15 -6.00
C ILE A 36 -16.26 -0.28 -5.63
N LEU A 37 -16.58 -0.36 -4.34
CA LEU A 37 -17.92 -0.71 -3.88
C LEU A 37 -18.97 0.34 -4.27
N ALA A 38 -18.61 1.63 -4.24
CA ALA A 38 -19.49 2.70 -4.69
C ALA A 38 -19.75 2.60 -6.21
N GLU A 39 -18.70 2.44 -7.01
CA GLU A 39 -18.80 2.28 -8.47
C GLU A 39 -19.63 1.04 -8.86
N LEU A 40 -19.45 -0.08 -8.16
CA LEU A 40 -20.23 -1.30 -8.39
C LEU A 40 -21.68 -1.16 -7.94
N ARG A 41 -21.95 -0.48 -6.83
CA ARG A 41 -23.31 -0.18 -6.40
C ARG A 41 -24.03 0.66 -7.44
N ASP A 42 -23.39 1.71 -7.94
CA ASP A 42 -23.95 2.59 -8.96
C ASP A 42 -24.20 1.82 -10.28
N GLY A 43 -23.23 1.00 -10.70
CA GLY A 43 -23.37 0.14 -11.87
C GLY A 43 -24.53 -0.87 -11.75
N LEU A 44 -24.68 -1.51 -10.59
CA LEU A 44 -25.81 -2.41 -10.32
C LEU A 44 -27.13 -1.65 -10.29
N HIS A 45 -27.18 -0.45 -9.71
CA HIS A 45 -28.39 0.36 -9.67
C HIS A 45 -28.83 0.79 -11.07
N HIS A 46 -27.90 1.20 -11.93
CA HIS A 46 -28.18 1.45 -13.34
C HIS A 46 -28.69 0.20 -14.05
N ALA A 47 -28.03 -0.95 -13.87
CA ALA A 47 -28.42 -2.21 -14.49
C ALA A 47 -29.82 -2.70 -14.06
N VAL A 48 -30.22 -2.44 -12.81
CA VAL A 48 -31.59 -2.69 -12.31
C VAL A 48 -32.57 -1.71 -12.93
N THR A 49 -32.23 -0.42 -12.95
CA THR A 49 -33.08 0.64 -13.50
C THR A 49 -33.41 0.36 -14.97
N ASP A 50 -32.41 0.05 -15.79
CA ASP A 50 -32.58 -0.28 -17.22
C ASP A 50 -33.52 -1.46 -17.43
N ARG A 51 -33.41 -2.50 -16.60
CA ARG A 51 -34.27 -3.69 -16.67
C ARG A 51 -35.70 -3.41 -16.22
N THR A 52 -35.86 -2.64 -15.15
CA THR A 52 -37.20 -2.22 -14.71
C THR A 52 -37.88 -1.32 -15.75
N ALA A 53 -37.12 -0.44 -16.41
CA ALA A 53 -37.60 0.37 -17.52
C ALA A 53 -37.99 -0.49 -18.74
N ALA A 54 -37.29 -1.61 -18.95
CA ALA A 54 -37.65 -2.63 -19.95
C ALA A 54 -38.86 -3.50 -19.55
N GLY A 55 -39.48 -3.26 -18.39
CA GLY A 55 -40.70 -3.93 -17.94
C GLY A 55 -40.50 -5.16 -17.05
N LEU A 56 -39.26 -5.46 -16.63
CA LEU A 56 -39.01 -6.54 -15.66
C LEU A 56 -39.49 -6.14 -14.25
N PRO A 57 -40.14 -7.06 -13.50
CA PRO A 57 -40.41 -6.85 -12.09
C PRO A 57 -39.11 -6.59 -11.31
N HIS A 58 -39.15 -5.69 -10.31
CA HIS A 58 -37.93 -5.24 -9.61
C HIS A 58 -37.06 -6.39 -9.06
N GLY A 59 -37.68 -7.39 -8.42
CA GLY A 59 -36.96 -8.54 -7.88
C GLY A 59 -36.24 -9.39 -8.95
N GLU A 60 -36.83 -9.51 -10.14
CA GLU A 60 -36.23 -10.19 -11.29
C GLU A 60 -35.14 -9.33 -11.95
N ALA A 61 -35.36 -8.02 -12.03
CA ALA A 61 -34.38 -7.07 -12.51
C ALA A 61 -33.09 -7.11 -11.66
N VAL A 62 -33.22 -7.17 -10.33
CA VAL A 62 -32.10 -7.35 -9.40
C VAL A 62 -31.39 -8.68 -9.61
N ALA A 63 -32.14 -9.79 -9.69
CA ALA A 63 -31.55 -11.10 -9.91
C ALA A 63 -30.77 -11.16 -11.24
N ALA A 64 -31.34 -10.60 -12.30
CA ALA A 64 -30.72 -10.54 -13.61
C ALA A 64 -29.50 -9.59 -13.66
N ALA A 65 -29.54 -8.47 -12.92
CA ALA A 65 -28.40 -7.56 -12.78
C ALA A 65 -27.24 -8.26 -12.04
N ILE A 66 -27.51 -8.93 -10.92
CA ILE A 66 -26.49 -9.70 -10.19
C ILE A 66 -25.92 -10.82 -11.07
N ALA A 67 -26.78 -11.56 -11.77
CA ALA A 67 -26.33 -12.63 -12.67
C ALA A 67 -25.42 -12.11 -13.80
N GLN A 68 -25.67 -10.90 -14.31
CA GLN A 68 -24.81 -10.26 -15.31
C GLN A 68 -23.44 -9.87 -14.75
N PHE A 69 -23.39 -9.36 -13.52
CA PHE A 69 -22.12 -9.00 -12.86
C PHE A 69 -21.31 -10.23 -12.44
N GLY A 70 -21.99 -11.35 -12.19
CA GLY A 70 -21.37 -12.62 -11.82
C GLY A 70 -21.30 -12.84 -10.31
N THR A 71 -20.44 -13.76 -9.88
CA THR A 71 -20.31 -14.10 -8.46
C THR A 71 -19.47 -13.05 -7.73
N PRO A 72 -19.72 -12.80 -6.42
CA PRO A 72 -18.86 -11.91 -5.62
C PRO A 72 -17.38 -12.32 -5.65
N GLN A 73 -17.09 -13.60 -5.87
CA GLN A 73 -15.73 -14.10 -6.01
C GLN A 73 -15.05 -13.61 -7.29
N ALA A 74 -15.68 -13.85 -8.44
CA ALA A 74 -15.11 -13.50 -9.74
C ALA A 74 -14.87 -11.99 -9.85
N VAL A 75 -15.81 -11.20 -9.31
CA VAL A 75 -15.67 -9.74 -9.26
C VAL A 75 -14.53 -9.33 -8.33
N ALA A 76 -14.41 -9.92 -7.14
CA ALA A 76 -13.29 -9.61 -6.24
C ALA A 76 -11.92 -9.96 -6.85
N GLU A 77 -11.83 -11.09 -7.54
CA GLU A 77 -10.60 -11.55 -8.23
C GLU A 77 -10.22 -10.60 -9.38
N ALA A 78 -11.20 -10.10 -10.15
CA ALA A 78 -10.95 -9.11 -11.20
C ALA A 78 -10.33 -7.81 -10.66
N PHE A 79 -10.74 -7.36 -9.46
CA PHE A 79 -10.19 -6.17 -8.82
C PHE A 79 -8.92 -6.42 -7.98
N ALA A 80 -8.54 -7.68 -7.73
CA ALA A 80 -7.40 -8.02 -6.88
C ALA A 80 -6.08 -7.44 -7.41
N GLY A 81 -5.85 -7.52 -8.72
CA GLY A 81 -4.65 -6.99 -9.36
C GLY A 81 -4.54 -5.46 -9.25
N GLU A 82 -5.67 -4.76 -9.42
CA GLU A 82 -5.73 -3.30 -9.26
C GLU A 82 -5.46 -2.87 -7.81
N LEU A 83 -6.08 -3.56 -6.85
CA LEU A 83 -5.89 -3.29 -5.42
C LEU A 83 -4.46 -3.57 -4.95
N ALA A 84 -3.85 -4.66 -5.44
CA ALA A 84 -2.45 -4.98 -5.17
C ALA A 84 -1.51 -3.90 -5.71
N THR A 85 -1.76 -3.41 -6.92
CA THR A 85 -0.98 -2.34 -7.55
C THR A 85 -1.12 -1.02 -6.80
N ALA A 86 -2.35 -0.65 -6.43
CA ALA A 86 -2.61 0.55 -5.63
C ALA A 86 -1.93 0.49 -4.25
N TYR A 87 -1.95 -0.68 -3.61
CA TYR A 87 -1.24 -0.91 -2.35
C TYR A 87 0.28 -0.76 -2.51
N ALA A 88 0.87 -1.43 -3.51
CA ALA A 88 2.31 -1.37 -3.78
C ALA A 88 2.77 0.08 -4.01
N ARG A 89 2.06 0.84 -4.87
CA ARG A 89 2.37 2.25 -5.14
C ARG A 89 2.35 3.12 -3.89
N ARG A 90 1.28 3.02 -3.10
CA ARG A 90 1.15 3.80 -1.86
C ARG A 90 2.26 3.46 -0.86
N THR A 91 2.59 2.19 -0.73
CA THR A 91 3.62 1.70 0.19
C THR A 91 5.01 2.15 -0.24
N ILE A 92 5.34 1.98 -1.51
CA ILE A 92 6.62 2.45 -2.08
C ILE A 92 6.77 3.96 -1.89
N ALA A 93 5.73 4.75 -2.19
CA ALA A 93 5.74 6.19 -1.97
C ALA A 93 5.99 6.57 -0.50
N TRP A 94 5.40 5.82 0.44
CA TRP A 94 5.63 6.02 1.88
C TRP A 94 7.08 5.72 2.29
N TYR A 95 7.69 4.63 1.79
CA TYR A 95 9.12 4.34 2.04
C TYR A 95 10.04 5.41 1.44
N ILE A 96 9.74 5.89 0.23
CA ILE A 96 10.51 6.95 -0.41
C ILE A 96 10.42 8.25 0.42
N ALA A 97 9.24 8.59 0.96
CA ALA A 97 9.07 9.78 1.78
C ALA A 97 9.73 9.67 3.16
N THR A 98 9.65 8.50 3.81
CA THR A 98 10.19 8.29 5.17
C THR A 98 11.67 7.96 5.20
N GLY A 99 12.23 7.45 4.09
CA GLY A 99 13.65 7.13 3.93
C GLY A 99 14.59 8.28 4.33
N PRO A 100 14.48 9.45 3.67
CA PRO A 100 15.31 10.62 3.96
C PRO A 100 15.10 11.16 5.36
N LEU A 101 13.88 11.14 5.89
CA LEU A 101 13.58 11.66 7.23
C LEU A 101 14.34 10.89 8.31
N VAL A 102 14.30 9.55 8.25
CA VAL A 102 15.07 8.70 9.17
C VAL A 102 16.58 8.92 8.97
N GLY A 103 17.04 9.05 7.72
CA GLY A 103 18.43 9.37 7.42
C GLY A 103 18.90 10.70 8.01
N ILE A 104 18.09 11.74 7.95
CA ILE A 104 18.37 13.07 8.53
C ILE A 104 18.51 12.98 10.05
N TRP A 105 17.62 12.26 10.73
CA TRP A 105 17.72 12.08 12.18
C TRP A 105 19.01 11.38 12.61
N TRP A 106 19.41 10.34 11.87
CA TRP A 106 20.68 9.67 12.12
C TRP A 106 21.90 10.53 11.76
N LEU A 107 21.83 11.34 10.70
CA LEU A 107 22.89 12.30 10.35
C LEU A 107 23.10 13.37 11.43
N LEU A 108 22.01 13.91 11.96
CA LEU A 108 22.06 14.89 13.06
C LEU A 108 22.64 14.25 14.33
N LEU A 109 22.34 12.99 14.59
CA LEU A 109 22.85 12.26 15.76
C LEU A 109 24.33 11.87 15.62
N LEU A 110 24.77 11.46 14.43
CA LEU A 110 26.14 11.01 14.15
C LEU A 110 27.08 12.13 13.69
N GLN A 111 26.71 13.41 13.83
CA GLN A 111 27.53 14.58 13.44
C GLN A 111 29.02 14.38 13.80
N PRO A 112 29.90 14.13 12.81
CA PRO A 112 31.32 13.97 13.09
C PRO A 112 31.93 15.33 13.42
N HIS A 113 32.61 15.44 14.57
CA HIS A 113 33.31 16.68 14.95
C HIS A 113 34.35 17.04 13.86
N PRO A 114 34.18 18.17 13.14
CA PRO A 114 34.88 18.43 11.88
C PRO A 114 36.38 18.76 12.01
N TRP A 115 36.95 18.77 13.23
CA TRP A 115 38.31 19.25 13.50
C TRP A 115 39.38 18.16 13.66
N ARG A 116 39.06 16.86 13.55
CA ARG A 116 40.05 15.78 13.76
C ARG A 116 40.34 14.84 12.58
N THR A 117 39.61 14.90 11.47
CA THR A 117 39.78 13.93 10.36
C THR A 117 39.53 14.60 9.02
N GLY A 118 40.57 14.68 8.18
CA GLY A 118 40.51 15.26 6.84
C GLY A 118 39.49 14.58 5.91
N LEU A 119 39.14 15.25 4.80
CA LEU A 119 38.03 14.90 3.89
C LEU A 119 38.01 13.41 3.46
N VAL A 120 39.19 12.82 3.23
CA VAL A 120 39.35 11.42 2.80
C VAL A 120 39.10 10.43 3.96
N ALA A 121 39.50 10.78 5.19
CA ALA A 121 39.20 9.99 6.38
C ALA A 121 37.71 10.07 6.75
N LEU A 122 37.05 11.20 6.48
CA LEU A 122 35.60 11.34 6.66
C LEU A 122 34.81 10.45 5.67
N LEU A 123 35.27 10.38 4.41
CA LEU A 123 34.71 9.50 3.37
C LEU A 123 34.97 8.01 3.63
N ALA A 124 36.10 7.66 4.25
CA ALA A 124 36.48 6.29 4.56
C ALA A 124 35.99 5.78 5.93
N ALA A 125 35.85 6.64 6.94
CA ALA A 125 35.46 6.25 8.31
C ALA A 125 33.96 6.05 8.49
N ILE A 126 33.13 6.61 7.60
CA ILE A 126 31.68 6.48 7.69
C ILE A 126 31.19 5.76 6.43
N PRO A 127 31.14 4.41 6.41
CA PRO A 127 30.66 3.61 5.28
C PRO A 127 29.20 3.95 4.88
N VAL A 128 28.51 4.75 5.70
CA VAL A 128 27.13 5.18 5.52
C VAL A 128 27.00 6.43 4.63
N ILE A 129 28.04 7.27 4.47
CA ILE A 129 27.94 8.52 3.67
C ILE A 129 27.67 8.28 2.18
N PRO A 130 28.43 7.42 1.45
CA PRO A 130 28.10 7.11 0.07
C PRO A 130 26.72 6.44 -0.05
N LEU A 131 26.33 5.63 0.94
CA LEU A 131 24.98 5.05 1.04
C LEU A 131 23.89 6.11 1.20
N ILE A 132 24.15 7.18 1.95
CA ILE A 132 23.24 8.32 2.17
C ILE A 132 23.16 9.21 0.94
N ILE A 133 24.29 9.51 0.28
CA ILE A 133 24.30 10.28 -0.97
C ILE A 133 23.57 9.51 -2.06
N ILE A 134 23.81 8.20 -2.17
CA ILE A 134 23.04 7.32 -3.04
C ILE A 134 21.57 7.34 -2.62
N ALA A 135 21.22 7.21 -1.35
CA ALA A 135 19.82 7.23 -0.90
C ALA A 135 19.12 8.56 -1.19
N ILE A 136 19.79 9.71 -1.00
CA ILE A 136 19.26 11.05 -1.31
C ILE A 136 19.15 11.22 -2.83
N ALA A 137 20.14 10.81 -3.60
CA ALA A 137 20.08 10.85 -5.07
C ALA A 137 19.00 9.91 -5.62
N THR A 138 18.80 8.76 -4.99
CA THR A 138 17.75 7.79 -5.34
C THR A 138 16.38 8.31 -4.92
N ALA A 139 16.26 8.98 -3.77
CA ALA A 139 15.02 9.59 -3.30
C ALA A 139 14.65 10.84 -4.10
N ALA A 140 15.61 11.71 -4.43
CA ALA A 140 15.43 12.87 -5.29
C ALA A 140 15.14 12.43 -6.73
N GLY A 141 15.82 11.39 -7.22
CA GLY A 141 15.51 10.73 -8.49
C GLY A 141 14.11 10.12 -8.47
N ALA A 142 13.73 9.42 -7.40
CA ALA A 142 12.39 8.86 -7.23
C ALA A 142 11.31 9.93 -7.12
N PHE A 143 11.58 11.06 -6.45
CA PHE A 143 10.66 12.21 -6.33
C PHE A 143 10.50 12.99 -7.64
N ALA A 144 11.61 13.29 -8.32
CA ALA A 144 11.61 13.91 -9.64
C ALA A 144 10.98 12.98 -10.69
N THR A 145 11.03 11.67 -10.45
CA THR A 145 10.33 10.66 -11.23
C THR A 145 9.00 10.23 -10.61
N THR A 146 8.44 10.84 -9.57
CA THR A 146 7.09 10.42 -9.11
C THR A 146 6.04 10.67 -10.21
N GLY A 147 6.28 11.62 -11.12
CA GLY A 147 5.52 11.74 -12.36
C GLY A 147 5.94 10.75 -13.47
N ARG A 148 7.16 10.20 -13.44
CA ARG A 148 7.78 9.31 -14.47
C ARG A 148 7.85 7.83 -14.09
N LEU A 149 8.38 7.45 -12.95
CA LEU A 149 8.35 6.10 -12.38
C LEU A 149 6.92 5.56 -12.21
N MET A 150 5.96 6.40 -11.81
CA MET A 150 4.55 6.00 -11.68
C MET A 150 3.90 5.63 -13.03
N ARG A 151 4.44 6.12 -14.15
CA ARG A 151 4.09 5.73 -15.54
C ARG A 151 4.95 4.61 -16.13
N TRP A 152 5.97 4.12 -15.40
CA TRP A 152 6.70 2.88 -15.74
C TRP A 152 6.25 1.65 -14.92
N LEU A 153 5.56 1.85 -13.79
CA LEU A 153 4.81 0.80 -13.09
C LEU A 153 3.46 0.32 -13.72
N PRO A 154 2.89 0.88 -14.81
CA PRO A 154 1.61 0.40 -15.37
C PRO A 154 1.63 -1.01 -15.95
N GLU A 155 2.79 -1.54 -16.34
CA GLU A 155 2.88 -2.85 -17.02
C GLU A 155 3.46 -3.97 -16.15
N ALA A 156 3.91 -3.66 -14.92
CA ALA A 156 4.40 -4.68 -14.01
C ALA A 156 3.21 -5.48 -13.47
N THR A 157 3.13 -6.76 -13.84
CA THR A 157 2.13 -7.69 -13.33
C THR A 157 2.06 -7.62 -11.79
N PRO A 158 0.87 -7.75 -11.17
CA PRO A 158 0.64 -7.55 -9.73
C PRO A 158 1.68 -8.23 -8.82
N HIS A 159 2.18 -9.40 -9.22
CA HIS A 159 3.23 -10.14 -8.53
C HIS A 159 4.56 -9.37 -8.42
N HIS A 160 5.02 -8.72 -9.50
CA HIS A 160 6.28 -7.96 -9.50
C HIS A 160 6.17 -6.72 -8.61
N ALA A 161 5.02 -6.05 -8.60
CA ALA A 161 4.78 -4.90 -7.74
C ALA A 161 4.80 -5.27 -6.24
N LEU A 162 4.20 -6.42 -5.89
CA LEU A 162 4.23 -6.94 -4.52
C LEU A 162 5.64 -7.40 -4.12
N ALA A 163 6.35 -8.12 -5.00
CA ALA A 163 7.72 -8.56 -4.77
C ALA A 163 8.67 -7.37 -4.56
N ALA A 164 8.58 -6.33 -5.41
CA ALA A 164 9.35 -5.11 -5.25
C ALA A 164 9.07 -4.42 -3.90
N THR A 165 7.80 -4.38 -3.48
CA THR A 165 7.41 -3.82 -2.18
C THR A 165 8.02 -4.59 -1.01
N THR A 166 8.01 -5.92 -1.06
CA THR A 166 8.66 -6.75 -0.02
C THR A 166 10.16 -6.55 0.02
N THR A 167 10.82 -6.46 -1.13
CA THR A 167 12.27 -6.23 -1.22
C THR A 167 12.65 -4.86 -0.63
N ILE A 168 11.90 -3.81 -0.97
CA ILE A 168 12.11 -2.46 -0.42
C ILE A 168 11.91 -2.44 1.11
N ALA A 169 10.85 -3.07 1.62
CA ALA A 169 10.60 -3.16 3.05
C ALA A 169 11.71 -3.93 3.79
N ALA A 170 12.20 -5.02 3.21
CA ALA A 170 13.31 -5.81 3.76
C ALA A 170 14.63 -5.03 3.78
N LEU A 171 14.94 -4.29 2.71
CA LEU A 171 16.12 -3.42 2.65
C LEU A 171 16.04 -2.28 3.69
N ALA A 172 14.87 -1.65 3.84
CA ALA A 172 14.65 -0.63 4.86
C ALA A 172 14.84 -1.19 6.28
N LEU A 173 14.27 -2.37 6.55
CA LEU A 173 14.44 -3.09 7.82
C LEU A 173 15.92 -3.39 8.11
N ALA A 174 16.65 -3.95 7.13
CA ALA A 174 18.07 -4.26 7.28
C ALA A 174 18.91 -2.99 7.55
N GLY A 175 18.60 -1.89 6.84
CA GLY A 175 19.23 -0.60 7.07
C GLY A 175 19.00 -0.08 8.49
N ASP A 176 17.74 -0.10 8.96
CA ASP A 176 17.38 0.31 10.32
C ASP A 176 18.11 -0.51 11.39
N LEU A 177 18.09 -1.84 11.26
CA LEU A 177 18.78 -2.74 12.20
C LEU A 177 20.29 -2.49 12.21
N THR A 178 20.89 -2.25 11.05
CA THR A 178 22.34 -1.98 10.94
C THR A 178 22.71 -0.70 11.67
N VAL A 179 21.94 0.38 11.48
CA VAL A 179 22.20 1.66 12.13
C VAL A 179 21.94 1.59 13.62
N LEU A 180 20.86 0.92 14.05
CA LEU A 180 20.54 0.71 15.46
C LEU A 180 21.62 -0.13 16.17
N ALA A 181 22.09 -1.20 15.53
CA ALA A 181 23.18 -2.02 16.06
C ALA A 181 24.50 -1.26 16.14
N SER A 182 24.78 -0.36 15.19
CA SER A 182 25.96 0.50 15.21
C SER A 182 25.89 1.50 16.36
N TYR A 183 24.72 2.09 16.60
CA TYR A 183 24.48 2.98 17.73
C TYR A 183 24.65 2.28 19.08
N LEU A 184 24.10 1.07 19.24
CA LEU A 184 24.23 0.27 20.48
C LEU A 184 25.68 -0.11 20.80
N ARG A 185 26.57 -0.19 19.80
CA ARG A 185 28.01 -0.43 19.98
C ARG A 185 28.82 0.84 20.19
N SER A 186 28.21 2.02 19.99
CA SER A 186 28.89 3.29 20.12
C SER A 186 28.74 3.81 21.55
N ASP A 187 29.80 4.36 22.14
CA ASP A 187 29.76 5.02 23.46
C ASP A 187 29.08 6.40 23.43
N ILE A 188 28.15 6.62 22.47
CA ILE A 188 27.50 7.92 22.28
C ILE A 188 26.41 8.10 23.35
N PRO A 189 26.50 9.13 24.20
CA PRO A 189 25.51 9.36 25.25
C PRO A 189 24.11 9.56 24.68
N ALA A 190 23.12 8.98 25.36
CA ALA A 190 21.72 9.06 24.95
C ALA A 190 21.18 10.49 25.18
N HIS A 191 21.13 11.28 24.11
CA HIS A 191 20.47 12.58 24.09
C HIS A 191 19.03 12.46 23.59
N SER A 192 18.22 13.51 23.77
CA SER A 192 16.84 13.58 23.27
C SER A 192 16.73 13.22 21.78
N LEU A 193 17.70 13.63 20.96
CA LEU A 193 17.78 13.27 19.54
C LEU A 193 17.90 11.76 19.28
N ALA A 194 18.60 11.02 20.15
CA ALA A 194 18.72 9.56 20.03
C ALA A 194 17.37 8.89 20.24
N THR A 195 16.57 9.38 21.19
CA THR A 195 15.23 8.84 21.45
C THR A 195 14.31 8.99 20.23
N PHE A 196 14.36 10.14 19.54
CA PHE A 196 13.59 10.37 18.32
C PHE A 196 14.06 9.49 17.15
N ALA A 197 15.38 9.35 16.95
CA ALA A 197 15.94 8.51 15.89
C ALA A 197 15.60 7.02 16.10
N VAL A 198 15.71 6.53 17.34
CA VAL A 198 15.33 5.17 17.72
C VAL A 198 13.83 4.94 17.56
N ALA A 199 12.99 5.86 18.03
CA ALA A 199 11.54 5.76 17.90
C ALA A 199 11.09 5.76 16.43
N ALA A 200 11.68 6.60 15.58
CA ALA A 200 11.41 6.64 14.15
C ALA A 200 11.83 5.32 13.46
N SER A 201 12.99 4.78 13.82
CA SER A 201 13.48 3.50 13.28
C SER A 201 12.60 2.33 13.73
N LEU A 202 12.22 2.24 15.01
CA LEU A 202 11.31 1.23 15.51
C LEU A 202 9.93 1.29 14.85
N THR A 203 9.40 2.49 14.62
CA THR A 203 8.15 2.68 13.89
C THR A 203 8.27 2.17 12.46
N ARG A 204 9.37 2.49 11.77
CA ARG A 204 9.61 2.03 10.41
C ARG A 204 9.78 0.51 10.34
N ILE A 205 10.49 -0.10 11.29
CA ILE A 205 10.62 -1.55 11.46
C ILE A 205 9.24 -2.21 11.61
N ALA A 206 8.38 -1.68 12.49
CA ALA A 206 7.04 -2.20 12.69
C ALA A 206 6.20 -2.11 11.40
N CYS A 207 6.27 -0.98 10.69
CA CYS A 207 5.63 -0.81 9.39
C CYS A 207 6.18 -1.78 8.33
N SER A 208 7.48 -2.06 8.29
CA SER A 208 8.10 -3.05 7.40
C SER A 208 7.57 -4.45 7.64
N LEU A 209 7.48 -4.88 8.89
CA LEU A 209 6.92 -6.18 9.25
C LEU A 209 5.45 -6.31 8.86
N VAL A 210 4.64 -5.29 9.15
CA VAL A 210 3.22 -5.26 8.76
C VAL A 210 3.08 -5.28 7.24
N THR A 211 3.92 -4.53 6.52
CA THR A 211 3.92 -4.49 5.05
C THR A 211 4.24 -5.87 4.46
N MET A 212 5.27 -6.54 4.95
CA MET A 212 5.66 -7.88 4.47
C MET A 212 4.56 -8.91 4.73
N ARG A 213 3.89 -8.85 5.90
CA ARG A 213 2.74 -9.72 6.22
C ARG A 213 1.55 -9.47 5.29
N HIS A 214 1.24 -8.21 4.99
CA HIS A 214 0.14 -7.90 4.08
C HIS A 214 0.46 -8.29 2.63
N ALA A 215 1.69 -8.05 2.17
CA ALA A 215 2.10 -8.43 0.82
C ALA A 215 2.06 -9.95 0.61
N THR A 216 2.56 -10.74 1.57
CA THR A 216 2.50 -12.21 1.53
C THR A 216 1.06 -12.73 1.53
N ALA A 217 0.19 -12.17 2.38
CA ALA A 217 -1.22 -12.56 2.43
C ALA A 217 -2.01 -12.24 1.15
N MET A 218 -1.60 -11.23 0.37
CA MET A 218 -2.20 -10.91 -0.93
C MET A 218 -1.68 -11.81 -2.04
N SER A 219 -0.39 -12.17 -2.02
CA SER A 219 0.20 -13.10 -2.99
C SER A 219 -0.40 -14.51 -2.91
N THR A 220 -0.76 -14.98 -1.72
CA THR A 220 -1.37 -16.31 -1.51
C THR A 220 -2.83 -16.42 -1.98
N SER A 221 -3.50 -15.29 -2.21
CA SER A 221 -4.92 -15.25 -2.56
C SER A 221 -5.21 -15.10 -4.06
N GLN A 222 -4.19 -14.94 -4.91
CA GLN A 222 -4.38 -14.99 -6.35
C GLN A 222 -4.18 -16.42 -6.85
N PRO A 223 -5.20 -17.07 -7.45
CA PRO A 223 -5.01 -18.35 -8.12
C PRO A 223 -4.09 -18.17 -9.33
N SER A 224 -3.17 -19.12 -9.50
CA SER A 224 -2.19 -19.24 -10.59
C SER A 224 -2.85 -19.50 -11.95
#